data_AF-A0A925H5F5-F1
#
_entry.id   AF-A0A925H5F5-F1
#
_cell.length_a   1.000
_cell.length_b   1.000
_cell.length_c   1.000
_cell.angle_alpha   90.00
_cell.angle_beta   90.00
_cell.angle_gamma   90.00
#
_symmetry.space_group_name_H-M   'P 1'
#
loop_
_entity.id
_entity.type
_entity.pdbx_description
1 polymer ?
#
loop_
_entity_poly.entity_id
_entity_poly.type
_entity_poly.pdbx_seq_one_letter_code
_entity_poly.pdbx_strand_id
1 'polypeptide(L)'
;MMMIEDFGARVASVWQGLRPSTRSLVERALSTPPPPVVTNISASRADTNYDARSEWELSRLLAALDERASEKGESVLSAEQARELVRMSETCAAVLHRQARSAEVFAQLLERALRVKDYTRVDAVADVMTARLAPTELCEMARNANPAVRAVAQESLLQMPTAVLVALLGDPVDAETARVALECQAEEYESEEARFVVNALEQVDEEDDL
;
A
#
# COMPACT_ATOMS: atom_id res chain seq x y z
N MET A 1 -31.63 -8.98 7.39
CA MET A 1 -30.71 -7.85 7.10
C MET A 1 -29.68 -7.89 8.20
N MET A 2 -28.42 -8.19 7.86
CA MET A 2 -27.36 -8.29 8.85
C MET A 2 -26.87 -6.88 9.19
N MET A 3 -26.70 -6.59 10.48
CA MET A 3 -26.29 -5.28 10.97
C MET A 3 -24.79 -5.30 11.23
N ILE A 4 -24.11 -4.17 11.04
CA ILE A 4 -22.67 -4.03 11.31
C ILE A 4 -22.30 -4.44 12.75
N GLU A 5 -23.26 -4.28 13.67
CA GLU A 5 -23.18 -4.63 15.09
C GLU A 5 -22.95 -6.12 15.31
N ASP A 6 -23.41 -6.96 14.38
CA ASP A 6 -23.25 -8.41 14.42
C ASP A 6 -21.80 -8.85 14.21
N PHE A 7 -20.93 -7.98 13.69
CA PHE A 7 -19.49 -8.26 13.52
C PHE A 7 -18.67 -8.01 14.79
N GLY A 8 -19.24 -7.35 15.80
CA GLY A 8 -18.58 -7.04 17.07
C GLY A 8 -18.38 -5.55 17.30
N ALA A 9 -18.21 -5.19 18.58
CA ALA A 9 -18.24 -3.81 19.06
C ALA A 9 -17.21 -2.90 18.38
N ARG A 10 -16.01 -3.41 18.07
CA ARG A 10 -14.96 -2.62 17.41
C ARG A 10 -15.30 -2.27 15.97
N VAL A 11 -15.76 -3.24 15.17
CA VAL A 11 -16.18 -3.02 13.78
C VAL A 11 -17.36 -2.03 13.75
N ALA A 12 -18.33 -2.21 14.64
CA ALA A 12 -19.48 -1.32 14.78
C ALA A 12 -19.08 0.12 15.14
N SER A 13 -18.17 0.28 16.12
CA SER A 13 -17.65 1.58 16.55
C SER A 13 -16.94 2.32 15.41
N VAL A 14 -16.06 1.63 14.65
CA VAL A 14 -15.38 2.23 13.50
C VAL A 14 -16.39 2.61 12.41
N TRP A 15 -17.36 1.74 12.10
CA TRP A 15 -18.40 2.02 11.12
C TRP A 15 -19.27 3.22 11.47
N GLN A 16 -19.69 3.35 12.73
CA GLN A 16 -20.46 4.49 13.22
C GLN A 16 -19.66 5.79 13.12
N GLY A 17 -18.34 5.72 13.33
CA GLY A 17 -17.42 6.85 13.20
C GLY A 17 -17.10 7.29 11.77
N LEU A 18 -17.50 6.54 10.74
CA LEU A 18 -17.28 6.92 9.33
C LEU A 18 -18.13 8.13 8.95
N ARG A 19 -17.57 9.01 8.11
CA ARG A 19 -18.36 10.08 7.48
C ARG A 19 -19.39 9.49 6.51
N PRO A 20 -20.52 10.18 6.28
CA PRO A 20 -21.53 9.73 5.33
C PRO A 20 -20.98 9.47 3.92
N SER A 21 -20.02 10.27 3.47
CA SER A 21 -19.36 10.10 2.16
C SER A 21 -18.62 8.76 2.09
N THR A 22 -17.78 8.46 3.08
CA THR A 22 -16.99 7.22 3.13
C THR A 22 -17.88 6.00 3.33
N ARG A 23 -18.93 6.11 4.15
CA ARG A 23 -19.93 5.04 4.31
C ARG A 23 -20.64 4.75 2.99
N SER A 24 -21.07 5.80 2.28
CA SER A 24 -21.72 5.67 0.97
C SER A 24 -20.81 5.03 -0.08
N LEU A 25 -19.49 5.27 -0.03
CA LEU A 25 -18.52 4.58 -0.89
C LEU A 25 -18.54 3.06 -0.66
N VAL A 26 -18.54 2.62 0.60
CA VAL A 26 -18.59 1.19 0.96
C VAL A 26 -19.94 0.59 0.57
N GLU A 27 -21.05 1.23 0.92
CA GLU A 27 -22.40 0.74 0.62
C GLU A 27 -22.64 0.60 -0.89
N ARG A 28 -22.19 1.58 -1.68
CA ARG A 28 -22.25 1.52 -3.15
C ARG A 28 -21.38 0.40 -3.70
N ALA A 29 -20.19 0.20 -3.15
CA ALA A 29 -19.30 -0.88 -3.55
C ALA A 29 -19.87 -2.26 -3.18
N LEU A 30 -20.53 -2.41 -2.03
CA LEU A 30 -21.20 -3.63 -1.60
C LEU A 30 -22.42 -3.99 -2.46
N SER A 31 -23.13 -2.95 -2.95
CA SER A 31 -24.30 -3.08 -3.81
C SER A 31 -23.94 -3.39 -5.27
N THR A 32 -22.69 -3.13 -5.66
CA THR A 32 -22.18 -3.44 -7.00
C THR A 32 -21.55 -4.84 -6.95
N PRO A 33 -21.89 -5.77 -7.85
CA PRO A 33 -21.20 -7.06 -7.89
C PRO A 33 -19.69 -6.83 -8.09
N PRO A 34 -18.82 -7.61 -7.42
CA PRO A 34 -17.38 -7.42 -7.55
C PRO A 34 -17.01 -7.56 -9.03
N PRO A 35 -16.38 -6.56 -9.66
CA PRO A 35 -15.86 -6.78 -11.00
C PRO A 35 -14.80 -7.88 -10.92
N PRO A 36 -14.60 -8.65 -12.00
CA PRO A 36 -13.44 -9.53 -12.11
C PRO A 36 -12.17 -8.72 -11.82
N VAL A 37 -11.13 -9.36 -11.27
CA VAL A 37 -9.82 -8.75 -11.02
C VAL A 37 -9.36 -8.09 -12.32
N VAL A 38 -9.59 -6.78 -12.47
CA VAL A 38 -9.25 -6.05 -13.69
C VAL A 38 -7.80 -5.68 -13.54
N THR A 39 -6.94 -6.38 -14.27
CA THR A 39 -5.49 -6.14 -14.40
C THR A 39 -5.16 -4.82 -15.14
N ASN A 40 -6.12 -3.93 -15.34
CA ASN A 40 -6.00 -2.72 -16.16
C ASN A 40 -6.79 -1.55 -15.56
N ILE A 41 -6.65 -1.30 -14.25
CA ILE A 41 -7.10 -0.02 -13.69
C ILE A 41 -6.07 1.02 -14.15
N SER A 42 -6.47 1.92 -15.06
CA SER A 42 -5.64 3.02 -15.55
C SER A 42 -4.87 3.65 -14.40
N ALA A 43 -3.54 3.51 -14.46
CA ALA A 43 -2.60 3.83 -13.39
C ALA A 43 -2.45 5.34 -13.15
N SER A 44 -3.17 6.18 -13.90
CA SER A 44 -2.98 7.63 -13.83
C SER A 44 -3.58 8.23 -12.56
N ARG A 45 -2.84 9.15 -11.93
CA ARG A 45 -3.33 10.06 -10.87
C ARG A 45 -4.50 10.95 -11.30
N ALA A 46 -4.93 10.94 -12.57
CA ALA A 46 -5.94 11.84 -13.10
C ALA A 46 -7.38 11.31 -12.90
N ASP A 47 -8.25 12.22 -12.47
CA ASP A 47 -9.73 12.18 -12.52
C ASP A 47 -10.53 11.40 -11.46
N THR A 48 -9.95 11.03 -10.33
CA THR A 48 -10.75 10.73 -9.12
C THR A 48 -10.59 11.84 -8.09
N ASN A 49 -11.71 12.34 -7.55
CA ASN A 49 -11.72 13.22 -6.37
C ASN A 49 -11.12 12.44 -5.19
N TYR A 50 -9.79 12.46 -5.10
CA TYR A 50 -9.05 11.83 -4.04
C TYR A 50 -9.40 12.49 -2.72
N ASP A 51 -9.82 11.69 -1.75
CA ASP A 51 -10.16 12.14 -0.41
C ASP A 51 -9.32 11.34 0.59
N ALA A 52 -8.19 11.92 1.00
CA ALA A 52 -7.27 11.33 1.97
C ALA A 52 -7.96 10.94 3.28
N ARG A 53 -8.99 11.70 3.69
CA ARG A 53 -9.74 11.39 4.89
C ARG A 53 -10.61 10.15 4.71
N SER A 54 -11.23 9.97 3.53
CA SER A 54 -11.97 8.75 3.21
C SER A 54 -11.04 7.54 3.12
N GLU A 55 -9.85 7.70 2.54
CA GLU A 55 -8.82 6.66 2.50
C GLU A 55 -8.44 6.20 3.92
N TRP A 56 -8.11 7.13 4.81
CA TRP A 56 -7.76 6.83 6.20
C TRP A 56 -8.91 6.13 6.96
N GLU A 57 -10.14 6.62 6.81
CA GLU A 57 -11.32 6.02 7.44
C GLU A 57 -11.57 4.58 6.95
N LEU A 58 -11.40 4.33 5.65
CA LEU A 58 -11.50 3.00 5.03
C LEU A 58 -10.38 2.06 5.46
N SER A 59 -9.14 2.55 5.54
CA SER A 59 -7.98 1.78 6.03
C SER A 59 -8.23 1.27 7.46
N ARG A 60 -8.74 2.15 8.33
CA ARG A 60 -9.08 1.79 9.71
C ARG A 60 -10.23 0.78 9.80
N LEU A 61 -11.23 0.91 8.94
CA LEU A 61 -12.31 -0.07 8.85
C LEU A 61 -11.79 -1.43 8.38
N LEU A 62 -10.96 -1.45 7.34
CA LEU A 62 -10.35 -2.68 6.83
C LEU A 62 -9.52 -3.36 7.93
N ALA A 63 -8.68 -2.62 8.66
CA ALA A 63 -7.91 -3.16 9.77
C ALA A 63 -8.80 -3.82 10.85
N ALA A 64 -9.92 -3.17 11.21
CA ALA A 64 -10.86 -3.71 12.19
C ALA A 64 -11.56 -4.99 11.69
N LEU A 65 -11.92 -5.05 10.40
CA LEU A 65 -12.51 -6.23 9.78
C LEU A 65 -11.51 -7.39 9.72
N ASP A 66 -10.25 -7.11 9.39
CA ASP A 66 -9.18 -8.10 9.28
C ASP A 66 -8.80 -8.70 10.62
N GLU A 67 -8.70 -7.86 11.64
CA GLU A 67 -8.46 -8.31 13.00
C GLU A 67 -9.60 -9.22 13.45
N ARG A 68 -10.85 -8.82 13.25
CA ARG A 68 -12.01 -9.64 13.59
C ARG A 68 -12.05 -10.96 12.80
N ALA A 69 -11.62 -10.95 11.54
CA ALA A 69 -11.52 -12.17 10.73
C ALA A 69 -10.42 -13.13 11.22
N SER A 70 -9.39 -12.60 11.89
CA SER A 70 -8.27 -13.37 12.43
C SER A 70 -8.48 -13.89 13.86
N GLU A 71 -9.46 -13.34 14.58
CA GLU A 71 -9.80 -13.76 15.95
C GLU A 71 -10.25 -15.24 15.99
N LYS A 72 -9.63 -16.01 16.89
CA LYS A 72 -9.98 -17.42 17.17
C LYS A 72 -10.46 -17.51 18.62
N GLY A 73 -11.70 -17.92 18.87
CA GLY A 73 -12.23 -18.05 20.23
C GLY A 73 -13.76 -18.08 20.35
N GLU A 74 -14.27 -18.06 21.59
CA GLU A 74 -15.67 -18.34 21.98
C GLU A 74 -16.77 -17.45 21.36
N SER A 75 -16.41 -16.32 20.71
CA SER A 75 -17.35 -15.50 19.93
C SER A 75 -17.29 -15.83 18.43
N VAL A 76 -17.34 -17.12 18.10
CA VAL A 76 -17.29 -17.61 16.72
C VAL A 76 -18.47 -17.02 15.96
N LEU A 77 -18.15 -16.17 14.98
CA LEU A 77 -19.13 -15.69 14.00
C LEU A 77 -19.79 -16.90 13.34
N SER A 78 -21.10 -16.84 13.13
CA SER A 78 -21.79 -17.86 12.33
C SER A 78 -21.15 -17.94 10.94
N ALA A 79 -21.29 -19.08 10.25
CA ALA A 79 -20.74 -19.23 8.90
C ALA A 79 -21.28 -18.19 7.89
N GLU A 80 -22.47 -17.66 8.12
CA GLU A 80 -23.02 -16.54 7.33
C GLU A 80 -22.35 -15.21 7.70
N GLN A 81 -22.20 -14.94 9.00
CA GLN A 81 -21.54 -13.74 9.49
C GLN A 81 -20.07 -13.66 9.07
N ALA A 82 -19.34 -14.79 9.12
CA ALA A 82 -17.97 -14.86 8.66
C ALA A 82 -17.86 -14.60 7.15
N ARG A 83 -18.79 -15.13 6.34
CA ARG A 83 -18.83 -14.87 4.89
C ARG A 83 -19.09 -13.39 4.57
N GLU A 84 -20.02 -12.76 5.27
CA GLU A 84 -20.32 -11.34 5.05
C GLU A 84 -19.18 -10.43 5.56
N LEU A 85 -18.55 -10.76 6.68
CA LEU A 85 -17.35 -10.07 7.16
C LEU A 85 -16.23 -10.10 6.10
N VAL A 86 -15.96 -11.28 5.53
CA VAL A 86 -14.98 -11.44 4.46
C VAL A 86 -15.38 -10.61 3.25
N ARG A 87 -16.63 -10.70 2.78
CA ARG A 87 -17.13 -9.89 1.65
C ARG A 87 -16.94 -8.39 1.89
N MET A 88 -17.23 -7.91 3.09
CA MET A 88 -17.06 -6.51 3.46
C MET A 88 -15.58 -6.10 3.46
N SER A 89 -14.71 -6.93 4.04
CA SER A 89 -13.26 -6.69 4.06
C SER A 89 -12.68 -6.64 2.65
N GLU A 90 -13.08 -7.57 1.78
CA GLU A 90 -12.67 -7.62 0.37
C GLU A 90 -13.17 -6.40 -0.41
N THR A 91 -14.38 -5.95 -0.12
CA THR A 91 -14.94 -4.73 -0.73
C THR A 91 -14.15 -3.49 -0.31
N CYS A 92 -13.83 -3.36 0.98
CA CYS A 92 -13.01 -2.24 1.47
C CYS A 92 -11.61 -2.26 0.85
N ALA A 93 -10.97 -3.42 0.80
CA ALA A 93 -9.67 -3.60 0.15
C ALA A 93 -9.73 -3.26 -1.34
N ALA A 94 -10.78 -3.65 -2.06
CA ALA A 94 -10.94 -3.32 -3.48
C ALA A 94 -11.17 -1.81 -3.71
N VAL A 95 -11.90 -1.13 -2.81
CA VAL A 95 -12.06 0.33 -2.87
C VAL A 95 -10.73 1.02 -2.62
N LEU A 96 -9.99 0.63 -1.58
CA LEU A 96 -8.66 1.17 -1.28
C LEU A 96 -7.70 0.92 -2.44
N HIS A 97 -7.63 -0.30 -2.95
CA HIS A 97 -6.78 -0.65 -4.10
C HIS A 97 -7.08 0.18 -5.35
N ARG A 98 -8.27 0.76 -5.51
CA ARG A 98 -8.59 1.64 -6.67
C ARG A 98 -8.17 3.09 -6.47
N GLN A 99 -8.20 3.58 -5.24
CA GLN A 99 -8.12 5.03 -4.97
C GLN A 99 -6.92 5.44 -4.11
N ALA A 100 -6.23 4.47 -3.49
CA ALA A 100 -5.18 4.73 -2.53
C ALA A 100 -4.00 5.50 -3.13
N ARG A 101 -3.42 6.41 -2.33
CA ARG A 101 -2.24 7.21 -2.68
C ARG A 101 -1.22 7.34 -1.55
N SER A 102 -1.35 6.56 -0.47
CA SER A 102 -0.42 6.57 0.66
C SER A 102 0.32 5.25 0.83
N ALA A 103 1.58 5.35 1.26
CA ALA A 103 2.45 4.24 1.63
C ALA A 103 1.78 3.29 2.64
N GLU A 104 1.14 3.84 3.67
CA GLU A 104 0.47 3.07 4.73
C GLU A 104 -0.59 2.12 4.16
N VAL A 105 -1.43 2.61 3.24
CA VAL A 105 -2.48 1.78 2.65
C VAL A 105 -1.92 0.74 1.69
N PHE A 106 -0.92 1.10 0.89
CA PHE A 106 -0.26 0.13 0.02
C PHE A 106 0.43 -0.98 0.82
N ALA A 107 1.11 -0.63 1.92
CA ALA A 107 1.67 -1.60 2.86
C ALA A 107 0.56 -2.50 3.42
N GLN A 108 -0.54 -1.93 3.93
CA GLN A 108 -1.68 -2.70 4.45
C GLN A 108 -2.23 -3.71 3.42
N LEU A 109 -2.39 -3.30 2.16
CA LEU A 109 -2.88 -4.16 1.08
C LEU A 109 -1.90 -5.28 0.73
N LEU A 110 -0.60 -4.98 0.68
CA LEU A 110 0.46 -5.98 0.46
C LEU A 110 0.50 -6.99 1.61
N GLU A 111 0.50 -6.52 2.85
CA GLU A 111 0.50 -7.39 4.03
C GLU A 111 -0.71 -8.32 4.06
N ARG A 112 -1.88 -7.79 3.71
CA ARG A 112 -3.10 -8.59 3.58
C ARG A 112 -2.94 -9.69 2.55
N ALA A 113 -2.45 -9.37 1.35
CA ALA A 113 -2.25 -10.34 0.27
C ALA A 113 -1.20 -11.40 0.64
N LEU A 114 -0.07 -10.97 1.21
CA LEU A 114 1.01 -11.84 1.67
C LEU A 114 0.55 -12.81 2.77
N ARG A 115 -0.26 -12.35 3.72
CA ARG A 115 -0.80 -13.16 4.82
C ARG A 115 -1.59 -14.39 4.31
N VAL A 116 -2.32 -14.22 3.21
CA VAL A 116 -3.10 -15.30 2.57
C VAL A 116 -2.39 -15.93 1.37
N LYS A 117 -1.15 -15.54 1.09
CA LYS A 117 -0.32 -16.00 -0.04
C LYS A 117 -0.99 -15.78 -1.42
N ASP A 118 -1.74 -14.69 -1.55
CA ASP A 118 -2.34 -14.27 -2.83
C ASP A 118 -1.33 -13.43 -3.62
N TYR A 119 -0.37 -14.09 -4.27
CA TYR A 119 0.69 -13.43 -5.02
C TYR A 119 0.19 -12.67 -6.25
N THR A 120 -0.91 -13.13 -6.87
CA THR A 120 -1.56 -12.38 -7.95
C THR A 120 -2.04 -11.01 -7.47
N ARG A 121 -2.53 -10.92 -6.23
CA ARG A 121 -2.90 -9.64 -5.62
C ARG A 121 -1.69 -8.81 -5.21
N VAL A 122 -0.58 -9.43 -4.80
CA VAL A 122 0.69 -8.72 -4.57
C VAL A 122 1.14 -8.03 -5.85
N ASP A 123 1.18 -8.75 -6.97
CA ASP A 123 1.57 -8.22 -8.28
C ASP A 123 0.65 -7.07 -8.70
N ALA A 124 -0.68 -7.26 -8.60
CA ALA A 124 -1.65 -6.22 -8.95
C ALA A 124 -1.49 -4.94 -8.11
N VAL A 125 -1.13 -5.07 -6.82
CA VAL A 125 -0.84 -3.91 -5.96
C VAL A 125 0.48 -3.24 -6.39
N ALA A 126 1.52 -4.03 -6.65
CA ALA A 126 2.82 -3.54 -7.08
C ALA A 126 2.76 -2.77 -8.41
N ASP A 127 2.00 -3.28 -9.39
CA ASP A 127 1.86 -2.70 -10.73
C ASP A 127 1.38 -1.24 -10.73
N VAL A 128 0.63 -0.84 -9.69
CA VAL A 128 0.06 0.52 -9.59
C VAL A 128 0.81 1.42 -8.61
N MET A 129 1.86 0.93 -7.93
CA MET A 129 2.62 1.66 -6.92
C MET A 129 3.33 2.88 -7.52
N THR A 130 4.20 2.67 -8.51
CA THR A 130 5.02 3.72 -9.13
C THR A 130 4.19 4.83 -9.77
N ALA A 131 2.98 4.51 -10.23
CA ALA A 131 2.10 5.48 -10.85
C ALA A 131 1.28 6.32 -9.86
N ARG A 132 1.09 5.84 -8.61
CA ARG A 132 0.22 6.49 -7.62
C ARG A 132 0.97 7.09 -6.44
N LEU A 133 2.04 6.44 -6.02
CA LEU A 133 2.90 6.88 -4.92
C LEU A 133 3.94 7.88 -5.42
N ALA A 134 4.23 8.87 -4.58
CA ALA A 134 5.41 9.71 -4.80
C ALA A 134 6.68 8.89 -4.50
N PRO A 135 7.85 9.25 -5.05
CA PRO A 135 9.10 8.57 -4.72
C PRO A 135 9.40 8.53 -3.21
N THR A 136 9.08 9.60 -2.47
CA THR A 136 9.23 9.66 -1.01
C THR A 136 8.32 8.66 -0.26
N GLU A 137 7.09 8.44 -0.75
CA GLU A 137 6.18 7.43 -0.20
C GLU A 137 6.73 6.01 -0.43
N LEU A 138 7.40 5.79 -1.57
CA LEU A 138 8.07 4.52 -1.84
C LEU A 138 9.29 4.33 -0.94
N CYS A 139 10.04 5.39 -0.62
CA CYS A 139 11.11 5.35 0.38
C CYS A 139 10.59 5.05 1.79
N GLU A 140 9.42 5.58 2.17
CA GLU A 140 8.76 5.21 3.42
C GLU A 140 8.43 3.71 3.45
N MET A 141 7.83 3.19 2.37
CA MET A 141 7.55 1.75 2.27
C MET A 141 8.82 0.89 2.28
N ALA A 142 9.91 1.35 1.67
CA ALA A 142 11.20 0.68 1.68
C ALA A 142 11.86 0.68 3.08
N ARG A 143 11.32 1.40 4.06
CA ARG A 143 11.71 1.34 5.48
C ARG A 143 10.69 0.61 6.34
N ASN A 144 9.68 0.00 5.75
CA ASN A 144 8.65 -0.73 6.46
C ASN A 144 9.23 -1.91 7.26
N ALA A 145 8.66 -2.17 8.45
CA ALA A 145 9.08 -3.26 9.33
C ALA A 145 8.93 -4.64 8.67
N ASN A 146 7.94 -4.80 7.77
CA ASN A 146 7.70 -6.03 7.05
C ASN A 146 8.71 -6.18 5.88
N PRO A 147 9.60 -7.19 5.91
CA PRO A 147 10.64 -7.35 4.90
C PRO A 147 10.09 -7.59 3.49
N ALA A 148 8.92 -8.23 3.36
CA ALA A 148 8.32 -8.47 2.04
C ALA A 148 7.73 -7.19 1.45
N VAL A 149 7.10 -6.33 2.27
CA VAL A 149 6.64 -5.01 1.83
C VAL A 149 7.82 -4.15 1.40
N ARG A 150 8.89 -4.16 2.21
CA ARG A 150 10.13 -3.45 1.90
C ARG A 150 10.74 -3.90 0.58
N ALA A 151 10.83 -5.19 0.32
CA ALA A 151 11.37 -5.72 -0.94
C ALA A 151 10.57 -5.25 -2.17
N VAL A 152 9.23 -5.26 -2.09
CA VAL A 152 8.37 -4.77 -3.19
C VAL A 152 8.58 -3.27 -3.45
N ALA A 153 8.73 -2.48 -2.39
CA ALA A 153 9.00 -1.05 -2.50
C ALA A 153 10.41 -0.77 -3.05
N GLN A 154 11.42 -1.53 -2.62
CA GLN A 154 12.78 -1.44 -3.15
C GLN A 154 12.80 -1.76 -4.64
N GLU A 155 12.19 -2.86 -5.09
CA GLU A 155 12.08 -3.16 -6.53
C GLU A 155 11.42 -2.01 -7.30
N SER A 156 10.37 -1.41 -6.74
CA SER A 156 9.71 -0.25 -7.36
C SER A 156 10.63 0.97 -7.49
N LEU A 157 11.55 1.18 -6.53
CA LEU A 157 12.57 2.23 -6.58
C LEU A 157 13.67 1.91 -7.62
N LEU A 158 14.08 0.65 -7.74
CA LEU A 158 15.07 0.21 -8.73
C LEU A 158 14.62 0.42 -10.17
N GLN A 159 13.31 0.41 -10.41
CA GLN A 159 12.73 0.70 -11.72
C GLN A 159 12.57 2.22 -12.00
N MET A 160 12.91 3.10 -11.06
CA MET A 160 12.81 4.55 -11.28
C MET A 160 13.96 5.11 -12.13
N PRO A 161 13.74 6.24 -12.84
CA PRO A 161 14.84 6.94 -13.49
C PRO A 161 15.91 7.38 -12.46
N THR A 162 17.19 7.23 -12.80
CA THR A 162 18.33 7.64 -11.95
C THR A 162 18.18 9.06 -11.42
N ALA A 163 17.76 10.00 -12.29
CA ALA A 163 17.55 11.40 -11.90
C ALA A 163 16.52 11.60 -10.77
N VAL A 164 15.52 10.72 -10.66
CA VAL A 164 14.54 10.76 -9.55
C VAL A 164 15.19 10.32 -8.25
N LEU A 165 16.00 9.25 -8.28
CA LEU A 165 16.74 8.78 -7.12
C LEU A 165 17.78 9.81 -6.66
N VAL A 166 18.48 10.45 -7.59
CA VAL A 166 19.40 11.56 -7.29
C VAL A 166 18.69 12.70 -6.57
N ALA A 167 17.47 13.06 -6.98
CA ALA A 167 16.70 14.11 -6.32
C ALA A 167 16.35 13.76 -4.85
N LEU A 168 16.16 12.48 -4.54
CA LEU A 168 15.87 12.00 -3.19
C LEU A 168 17.08 12.07 -2.24
N LEU A 169 18.31 12.09 -2.77
CA LEU A 169 19.52 12.25 -1.96
C LEU A 169 19.54 13.59 -1.18
N GLY A 170 18.78 14.59 -1.63
CA GLY A 170 18.65 15.87 -0.95
C GLY A 170 17.82 15.83 0.34
N ASP A 171 17.06 14.76 0.59
CA ASP A 171 16.30 14.57 1.82
C ASP A 171 17.02 13.55 2.74
N PRO A 172 17.50 13.93 3.93
CA PRO A 172 18.23 13.02 4.82
C PRO A 172 17.41 11.81 5.26
N VAL A 173 16.07 11.90 5.20
CA VAL A 173 15.18 10.80 5.58
C VAL A 173 15.13 9.71 4.52
N ASP A 174 15.25 10.08 3.25
CA ASP A 174 15.12 9.20 2.09
C ASP A 174 16.45 8.90 1.39
N ALA A 175 17.49 9.70 1.65
CA ALA A 175 18.80 9.63 1.00
C ALA A 175 19.43 8.23 1.08
N GLU A 176 19.36 7.58 2.25
CA GLU A 176 19.91 6.24 2.41
C GLU A 176 19.20 5.21 1.54
N THR A 177 17.87 5.30 1.44
CA THR A 177 17.10 4.38 0.58
C THR A 177 17.40 4.64 -0.90
N ALA A 178 17.55 5.91 -1.28
CA ALA A 178 17.90 6.30 -2.63
C ALA A 178 19.32 5.87 -3.02
N ARG A 179 20.29 5.98 -2.10
CA ARG A 179 21.68 5.52 -2.29
C ARG A 179 21.71 4.02 -2.54
N VAL A 180 21.06 3.22 -1.70
CA VAL A 180 20.96 1.77 -1.90
C VAL A 180 20.32 1.43 -3.26
N ALA A 181 19.28 2.16 -3.66
CA ALA A 181 18.66 1.94 -4.97
C ALA A 181 19.62 2.28 -6.14
N LEU A 182 20.42 3.34 -6.02
CA LEU A 182 21.43 3.71 -7.01
C LEU A 182 22.56 2.68 -7.10
N GLU A 183 23.03 2.17 -5.96
CA GLU A 183 24.03 1.10 -5.89
C GLU A 183 23.54 -0.16 -6.61
N CYS A 184 22.33 -0.64 -6.27
CA CYS A 184 21.71 -1.76 -6.96
C CYS A 184 21.51 -1.49 -8.46
N GLN A 185 21.10 -0.29 -8.87
CA GLN A 185 21.02 0.06 -10.30
C GLN A 185 22.39 -0.01 -11.00
N ALA A 186 23.46 0.42 -10.33
CA ALA A 186 24.81 0.39 -10.88
C ALA A 186 25.40 -1.02 -10.94
N GLU A 187 25.12 -1.86 -9.95
CA GLU A 187 25.71 -3.20 -9.81
C GLU A 187 24.88 -4.28 -10.51
N GLU A 188 23.57 -4.32 -10.24
CA GLU A 188 22.69 -5.41 -10.69
C GLU A 188 22.11 -5.15 -12.08
N TYR A 189 21.80 -3.89 -12.40
CA TYR A 189 21.21 -3.48 -13.69
C TYR A 189 22.22 -2.85 -14.64
N GLU A 190 23.50 -2.80 -14.24
CA GLU A 190 24.62 -2.25 -15.03
C GLU A 190 24.38 -0.82 -15.54
N SER A 191 23.62 0.00 -14.80
CA SER A 191 23.33 1.38 -15.18
C SER A 191 24.58 2.25 -15.09
N GLU A 192 25.08 2.71 -16.25
CA GLU A 192 26.23 3.62 -16.32
C GLU A 192 25.96 4.97 -15.65
N GLU A 193 24.74 5.48 -15.76
CA GLU A 193 24.33 6.73 -15.13
C GLU A 193 24.36 6.60 -13.60
N ALA A 194 23.81 5.51 -13.05
CA ALA A 194 23.83 5.26 -11.62
C ALA A 194 25.26 5.06 -11.11
N ARG A 195 26.10 4.33 -11.87
CA ARG A 195 27.51 4.11 -11.53
C ARG A 195 28.30 5.42 -11.47
N PHE A 196 28.03 6.35 -12.39
CA PHE A 196 28.64 7.67 -12.34
C PHE A 196 28.26 8.44 -11.06
N VAL A 197 26.98 8.38 -10.67
CA VAL A 197 26.48 9.02 -9.45
C VAL A 197 27.09 8.40 -8.20
N VAL A 198 27.09 7.06 -8.07
CA VAL A 198 27.64 6.34 -6.91
C VAL A 198 29.12 6.69 -6.72
N ASN A 199 29.93 6.61 -7.78
CA ASN A 199 31.35 6.98 -7.72
C ASN A 199 31.59 8.44 -7.28
N ALA A 200 30.67 9.35 -7.61
CA ALA A 200 30.75 10.75 -7.19
C ALA A 200 30.39 10.93 -5.72
N LEU A 201 29.44 10.15 -5.19
CA LEU A 201 29.07 10.16 -3.77
C LEU A 201 30.21 9.61 -2.90
N GLU A 202 30.84 8.50 -3.31
CA GLU A 202 31.98 7.92 -2.60
C GLU A 202 33.14 8.91 -2.45
N GLN A 203 33.43 9.69 -3.50
CA GLN A 203 34.47 10.74 -3.45
C GLN A 203 34.14 11.85 -2.44
N VAL A 204 32.86 12.23 -2.32
CA VAL A 204 32.43 13.25 -1.35
C VAL A 204 32.51 12.70 0.08
N ASP A 205 32.06 11.47 0.29
CA ASP A 205 32.10 10.81 1.60
C ASP A 205 33.57 10.64 2.08
N GLU A 206 34.51 10.32 1.17
CA GLU A 206 35.96 10.27 1.47
C GLU A 206 36.57 11.64 1.83
N GLU A 207 36.07 12.73 1.25
CA GLU A 207 36.53 14.10 1.54
C GLU A 207 36.02 14.61 2.90
N ASP A 208 34.80 14.23 3.31
CA ASP A 208 34.19 14.62 4.58
C ASP A 208 34.79 13.90 5.80
N ASP A 209 35.44 12.75 5.61
CA ASP A 209 36.10 11.94 6.65
C ASP A 209 37.56 12.35 6.97
N LEU A 210 38.13 13.35 6.26
CA LEU A 210 39.51 13.85 6.41
C LEU A 210 39.62 15.11 7.29
#